data_AF-A0A6P8X4W1-F1
#
_entry.id   AF-A0A6P8X4W1-F1
#
_cell.length_a   1.000
_cell.length_b   1.000
_cell.length_c   1.000
_cell.angle_alpha   90.00
_cell.angle_beta   90.00
_cell.angle_gamma   90.00
#
_symmetry.space_group_name_H-M   'P 1'
#
loop_
_entity.id
_entity.type
_entity.pdbx_description
1 polymer ?
#
loop_
_entity_poly.entity_id
_entity_poly.type
_entity_poly.pdbx_seq_one_letter_code
_entity_poly.pdbx_strand_id
1 'polypeptide(L)'
;MVMFIVRLPHFTSRLPVYQRCMKNRGVLSKIQDEFHRITMVHLESKFISKLDEYTPGLRKLFHSKGGTMRLKLKAVLIQTPSNPNINITREVVICCLMIYLGERTDQLLKEYDDADSASQDLAVQGMAIYSIKTNASEGSHDIGIVVEGIRVLTSQGTILRACCMLIGIAYAVNLAYPKQLNYTFEAFHKLFLELDCSKLFVYIVIKVDL
;
A
#
# COMPACT_ATOMS: atom_id res chain seq x y z
N MET A 1 13.39 -18.38 5.88
CA MET A 1 12.39 -19.41 5.47
C MET A 1 11.32 -18.70 4.65
N VAL A 2 11.38 -18.86 3.33
CA VAL A 2 10.59 -18.10 2.35
C VAL A 2 9.32 -18.90 2.09
N MET A 3 8.15 -18.47 2.59
CA MET A 3 6.91 -19.20 2.31
C MET A 3 6.42 -18.87 0.90
N PHE A 4 6.41 -19.89 0.05
CA PHE A 4 5.70 -19.89 -1.22
C PHE A 4 4.21 -19.86 -0.93
N ILE A 5 3.55 -18.74 -1.22
CA ILE A 5 2.10 -18.70 -1.36
C ILE A 5 1.79 -19.53 -2.61
N VAL A 6 1.03 -20.60 -2.44
CA VAL A 6 0.53 -21.45 -3.52
C VAL A 6 -0.22 -20.55 -4.50
N ARG A 7 0.39 -20.29 -5.65
CA ARG A 7 -0.24 -19.58 -6.76
C ARG A 7 -1.30 -20.53 -7.32
N LEU A 8 -2.56 -20.37 -6.91
CA LEU A 8 -3.67 -21.13 -7.48
C LEU A 8 -3.72 -20.84 -9.00
N PRO A 9 -3.53 -21.84 -9.89
CA PRO A 9 -3.43 -21.64 -11.34
C PRO A 9 -4.71 -21.11 -12.00
N HIS A 10 -5.82 -21.04 -11.25
CA HIS A 10 -7.13 -20.70 -11.78
C HIS A 10 -7.58 -19.25 -11.52
N PHE A 11 -6.82 -18.44 -10.75
CA PHE A 11 -7.30 -17.12 -10.31
C PHE A 11 -7.17 -15.99 -11.35
N THR A 12 -6.28 -16.15 -12.34
CA THR A 12 -6.17 -15.25 -13.51
C THR A 12 -7.48 -15.13 -14.30
N SER A 13 -8.40 -16.09 -14.16
CA SER A 13 -9.72 -16.08 -14.81
C SER A 13 -10.77 -15.19 -14.13
N ARG A 14 -10.55 -14.73 -12.89
CA ARG A 14 -11.55 -13.97 -12.09
C ARG A 14 -11.28 -12.48 -11.96
N LEU A 15 -10.08 -11.99 -12.30
CA LEU A 15 -9.78 -10.55 -12.36
C LEU A 15 -10.80 -9.75 -13.21
N PRO A 16 -11.33 -10.25 -14.35
CA PRO A 16 -12.38 -9.56 -15.10
C PRO A 16 -13.73 -9.45 -14.34
N VAL A 17 -14.04 -10.43 -13.48
CA VAL A 17 -15.25 -10.41 -12.63
C VAL A 17 -15.12 -9.35 -11.54
N TYR A 18 -13.91 -9.19 -10.98
CA TYR A 18 -13.63 -8.11 -10.03
C TYR A 18 -13.53 -6.73 -10.71
N GLN A 19 -13.01 -6.63 -11.93
CA GLN A 19 -12.94 -5.38 -12.73
C GLN A 19 -14.32 -4.71 -12.87
N ARG A 20 -15.40 -5.49 -13.03
CA ARG A 20 -16.77 -4.95 -13.12
C ARG A 20 -17.33 -4.51 -11.76
N CYS A 21 -16.84 -5.09 -10.66
CA CYS A 21 -17.24 -4.72 -9.30
C CYS A 21 -16.49 -3.49 -8.77
N MET A 22 -15.18 -3.32 -9.04
CA MET A 22 -14.33 -2.35 -8.32
C MET A 22 -14.56 -0.86 -8.64
N LYS A 23 -15.51 -0.52 -9.53
CA LYS A 23 -15.95 0.87 -9.77
C LYS A 23 -17.03 1.36 -8.78
N ASN A 24 -17.48 0.53 -7.84
CA ASN A 24 -18.54 0.89 -6.90
C ASN A 24 -17.98 1.18 -5.50
N ARG A 25 -18.51 2.22 -4.82
CA ARG A 25 -18.19 2.51 -3.40
C ARG A 25 -18.33 1.29 -2.48
N GLY A 26 -19.23 0.36 -2.83
CA GLY A 26 -19.44 -0.91 -2.11
C GLY A 26 -18.32 -1.94 -2.21
N VAL A 27 -17.27 -1.72 -3.01
CA VAL A 27 -16.09 -2.62 -3.04
C VAL A 27 -15.11 -2.29 -1.93
N LEU A 28 -14.96 -1.01 -1.58
CA LEU A 28 -14.12 -0.62 -0.46
C LEU A 28 -14.59 -1.26 0.84
N SER A 29 -15.91 -1.23 1.10
CA SER A 29 -16.50 -1.87 2.27
C SER A 29 -16.27 -3.39 2.25
N LYS A 30 -16.52 -4.06 1.13
CA LYS A 30 -16.29 -5.51 1.01
C LYS A 30 -14.85 -5.92 1.29
N ILE A 31 -13.87 -5.13 0.83
CA ILE A 31 -12.46 -5.39 1.11
C ILE A 31 -12.17 -5.24 2.60
N GLN A 32 -12.69 -4.18 3.24
CA GLN A 32 -12.53 -3.96 4.68
C GLN A 32 -13.22 -5.06 5.50
N ASP A 33 -14.43 -5.47 5.11
CA ASP A 33 -15.21 -6.52 5.75
C ASP A 33 -14.49 -7.87 5.64
N GLU A 34 -13.97 -8.22 4.46
CA GLU A 34 -13.25 -9.47 4.25
C GLU A 34 -11.92 -9.49 5.02
N PHE A 35 -11.19 -8.36 5.02
CA PHE A 35 -10.00 -8.22 5.84
C PHE A 35 -10.33 -8.39 7.33
N HIS A 36 -11.38 -7.74 7.81
CA HIS A 36 -11.84 -7.87 9.19
C HIS A 36 -12.29 -9.30 9.51
N ARG A 37 -12.99 -9.98 8.60
CA ARG A 37 -13.40 -11.38 8.76
C ARG A 37 -12.20 -12.32 8.93
N ILE A 38 -11.11 -12.08 8.21
CA ILE A 38 -9.90 -12.92 8.24
C ILE A 38 -9.02 -12.60 9.47
N THR A 39 -8.89 -11.32 9.82
CA THR A 39 -7.89 -10.85 10.79
C THR A 39 -8.46 -10.42 12.13
N MET A 40 -9.77 -10.21 12.20
CA MET A 40 -10.48 -9.52 13.29
C MET A 40 -10.00 -8.07 13.54
N VAL A 41 -9.28 -7.48 12.57
CA VAL A 41 -8.75 -6.11 12.66
C VAL A 41 -9.52 -5.18 11.73
N HIS A 42 -9.89 -3.99 12.21
CA HIS A 42 -10.45 -2.93 11.36
C HIS A 42 -9.34 -2.24 10.58
N LEU A 43 -9.17 -2.61 9.31
CA LEU A 43 -8.04 -2.25 8.44
C LEU A 43 -7.65 -0.76 8.51
N GLU A 44 -8.49 0.13 8.00
CA GLU A 44 -8.17 1.55 7.83
C GLU A 44 -8.00 2.24 9.18
N SER A 45 -8.93 2.02 10.12
CA SER A 45 -8.87 2.65 11.45
C SER A 45 -7.63 2.24 12.24
N LYS A 46 -7.30 0.94 12.26
CA LYS A 46 -6.13 0.43 12.99
C LYS A 46 -4.83 0.95 12.39
N PHE A 47 -4.69 0.85 11.06
CA PHE A 47 -3.48 1.27 10.35
C PHE A 47 -3.19 2.76 10.60
N ILE A 48 -4.21 3.62 10.42
CA ILE A 48 -4.07 5.06 10.59
C ILE A 48 -3.72 5.40 12.05
N SER A 49 -4.44 4.80 13.00
CA SER A 49 -4.20 5.04 14.42
C SER A 49 -2.78 4.67 14.84
N LYS A 50 -2.27 3.51 14.39
CA LYS A 50 -0.90 3.08 14.71
C LYS A 50 0.17 3.88 13.99
N LEU A 51 -0.06 4.26 12.73
CA LEU A 51 0.87 5.15 12.03
C LEU A 51 1.02 6.48 12.78
N ASP A 52 -0.08 7.08 13.22
CA ASP A 52 -0.06 8.34 13.98
C ASP A 52 0.64 8.17 15.33
N GLU A 53 0.36 7.08 16.05
CA GLU A 53 1.01 6.73 17.31
C GLU A 53 2.54 6.63 17.15
N TYR A 54 3.03 5.95 16.10
CA TYR A 54 4.46 5.75 15.87
C TYR A 54 5.16 6.93 15.18
N THR A 55 4.43 7.84 14.56
CA THR A 55 4.98 8.95 13.77
C THR A 55 6.05 9.76 14.53
N PRO A 56 5.85 10.20 15.79
CA PRO A 56 6.87 10.93 16.53
C PRO A 56 8.17 10.13 16.73
N GLY A 57 8.06 8.83 17.01
CA GLY A 57 9.21 7.94 17.19
C GLY A 57 9.96 7.68 15.89
N LEU A 58 9.23 7.41 14.81
CA LEU A 58 9.79 7.22 13.46
C LEU A 58 10.53 8.47 12.99
N ARG A 59 9.95 9.66 13.20
CA ARG A 59 10.63 10.92 12.85
C ARG A 59 11.93 11.11 13.61
N LYS A 60 11.94 10.87 14.93
CA LYS A 60 13.17 10.92 15.74
C LYS A 60 14.23 9.95 15.21
N LEU A 61 13.81 8.73 14.88
CA LEU A 61 14.68 7.70 14.29
C LEU A 61 15.26 8.14 12.94
N PHE A 62 14.46 8.74 12.06
CA PHE A 62 14.93 9.22 10.76
C PHE A 62 15.96 10.35 10.92
N HIS A 63 15.74 11.27 11.87
CA HIS A 63 16.67 12.36 12.16
C HIS A 63 17.98 11.89 12.82
N SER A 64 17.97 10.77 13.55
CA SER A 64 19.17 10.24 14.22
C SER A 64 20.14 9.53 13.27
N LYS A 65 19.74 9.24 12.02
CA LYS A 65 20.63 8.60 11.04
C LYS A 65 21.66 9.57 10.49
N GLY A 66 22.85 9.03 10.20
CA GLY A 66 23.97 9.72 9.56
C GLY A 66 24.20 9.27 8.11
N GLY A 67 25.29 9.76 7.51
CA GLY A 67 25.78 9.31 6.21
C GLY A 67 24.79 9.44 5.05
N THR A 68 24.91 8.52 4.08
CA THR A 68 24.08 8.50 2.86
C THR A 68 22.59 8.32 3.15
N MET A 69 22.23 7.60 4.22
CA MET A 69 20.85 7.43 4.67
C MET A 69 20.22 8.78 5.06
N ARG A 70 20.94 9.61 5.84
CA ARG A 70 20.46 10.94 6.22
C ARG A 70 20.19 11.82 5.00
N LEU A 71 21.04 11.74 3.98
CA LEU A 71 20.88 12.50 2.75
C LEU A 71 19.60 12.09 2.00
N LYS A 72 19.36 10.79 1.84
CA LYS A 72 18.13 10.27 1.21
C LYS A 72 16.87 10.68 1.97
N LEU A 73 16.87 10.56 3.30
CA LEU A 73 15.74 10.96 4.14
C LEU A 73 15.49 12.48 4.09
N LYS A 74 16.55 13.29 4.13
CA LYS A 74 16.44 14.75 3.98
C LYS A 74 15.88 15.16 2.62
N ALA A 75 16.24 14.47 1.54
CA ALA A 75 15.74 14.79 0.21
C ALA A 75 14.21 14.72 0.13
N VAL A 76 13.58 13.77 0.83
CA VAL A 76 12.12 13.67 0.93
C VAL A 76 11.55 14.76 1.85
N LEU A 77 12.17 14.98 3.01
CA LEU A 77 11.68 15.96 3.98
C LEU A 77 11.76 17.41 3.47
N ILE A 78 12.74 17.74 2.61
CA ILE A 78 12.88 19.07 2.00
C ILE A 78 11.76 19.35 0.99
N GLN A 79 11.23 18.33 0.32
CA GLN A 79 10.11 18.46 -0.62
C GLN A 79 8.76 18.60 0.09
N THR A 80 8.73 18.44 1.42
CA THR A 80 7.52 18.59 2.23
C THR A 80 7.23 20.09 2.45
N PRO A 81 5.98 20.56 2.28
CA PRO A 81 5.63 21.96 2.54
C PRO A 81 5.84 22.35 4.00
N SER A 82 6.06 23.64 4.27
CA SER A 82 6.36 24.16 5.63
C SER A 82 5.28 23.89 6.67
N ASN A 83 4.01 23.79 6.25
CA ASN A 83 2.88 23.45 7.12
C ASN A 83 2.10 22.28 6.50
N PRO A 84 2.63 21.05 6.60
CA PRO A 84 1.99 19.88 5.99
C PRO A 84 0.73 19.52 6.77
N ASN A 85 -0.36 19.24 6.05
CA ASN A 85 -1.51 18.62 6.68
C ASN A 85 -1.18 17.18 7.12
N ILE A 86 -2.10 16.56 7.87
CA ILE A 86 -1.87 15.23 8.42
C ILE A 86 -1.64 14.16 7.35
N ASN A 87 -2.30 14.23 6.19
CA ASN A 87 -2.14 13.24 5.12
C ASN A 87 -0.77 13.34 4.47
N ILE A 88 -0.28 14.57 4.23
CA ILE A 88 1.08 14.81 3.74
C ILE A 88 2.11 14.28 4.74
N THR A 89 1.90 14.54 6.04
CA THR A 89 2.78 14.03 7.10
C THR A 89 2.87 12.51 7.09
N ARG A 90 1.72 11.83 7.01
CA ARG A 90 1.63 10.36 6.99
C ARG A 90 2.29 9.78 5.73
N GLU A 91 2.09 10.40 4.58
CA GLU A 91 2.73 10.00 3.31
C GLU A 91 4.25 10.10 3.39
N VAL A 92 4.76 11.23 3.89
CA VAL A 92 6.20 11.45 4.09
C VAL A 92 6.78 10.40 5.05
N VAL A 93 6.08 10.07 6.14
CA VAL A 93 6.52 9.02 7.08
C VAL A 93 6.58 7.66 6.39
N ILE A 94 5.61 7.30 5.56
CA ILE A 94 5.64 6.06 4.77
C ILE A 94 6.84 6.06 3.82
N CYS A 95 7.05 7.13 3.05
CA CYS A 95 8.19 7.25 2.14
C CYS A 95 9.53 7.14 2.88
N CYS A 96 9.68 7.82 4.00
CA CYS A 96 10.88 7.73 4.84
C CYS A 96 11.08 6.34 5.43
N LEU A 97 10.01 5.65 5.83
CA LEU A 97 10.07 4.26 6.32
C LEU A 97 10.59 3.32 5.24
N MET A 98 10.08 3.42 4.01
CA MET A 98 10.57 2.60 2.88
C MET A 98 12.07 2.82 2.63
N ILE A 99 12.51 4.08 2.58
CA ILE A 99 13.92 4.45 2.41
C ILE A 99 14.77 3.89 3.56
N TYR A 100 14.28 4.01 4.80
CA TYR A 100 14.95 3.53 5.99
C TYR A 100 15.19 2.02 5.94
N LEU A 101 14.21 1.26 5.42
CA LEU A 101 14.28 -0.18 5.24
C LEU A 101 15.18 -0.60 4.06
N GLY A 102 15.79 0.36 3.35
CA GLY A 102 16.66 0.11 2.20
C GLY A 102 15.89 -0.20 0.92
N GLU A 103 14.58 0.04 0.90
CA GLU A 103 13.71 -0.23 -0.24
C GLU A 103 13.47 1.03 -1.06
N ARG A 104 13.09 0.85 -2.32
CA ARG A 104 12.85 1.96 -3.24
C ARG A 104 11.38 2.37 -3.22
N THR A 105 11.12 3.65 -3.00
CA THR A 105 9.76 4.21 -3.00
C THR A 105 9.07 4.02 -4.35
N ASP A 106 9.80 4.19 -5.45
CA ASP A 106 9.30 4.11 -6.83
C ASP A 106 8.92 2.70 -7.31
N GLN A 107 9.15 1.67 -6.48
CA GLN A 107 8.64 0.32 -6.73
C GLN A 107 7.19 0.16 -6.27
N LEU A 108 6.76 0.95 -5.29
CA LEU A 108 5.37 0.94 -4.81
C LEU A 108 4.62 2.19 -5.25
N LEU A 109 5.22 3.36 -5.14
CA LEU A 109 4.59 4.66 -5.37
C LEU A 109 5.02 5.19 -6.73
N LYS A 110 4.06 5.31 -7.65
CA LYS A 110 4.27 5.78 -9.01
C LYS A 110 3.60 7.13 -9.21
N GLU A 111 4.35 8.11 -9.67
CA GLU A 111 3.84 9.45 -9.96
C GLU A 111 3.91 9.72 -11.46
N TYR A 112 2.84 10.29 -12.01
CA TYR A 112 2.73 10.61 -13.43
C TYR A 112 2.08 11.98 -13.62
N ASP A 113 2.47 12.65 -14.70
CA ASP A 113 1.94 13.97 -15.06
C ASP A 113 0.56 13.89 -15.73
N ASP A 114 0.24 12.77 -16.37
CA ASP A 114 -1.04 12.55 -17.03
C ASP A 114 -1.36 11.05 -17.18
N ALA A 115 -2.56 10.74 -17.67
CA ALA A 115 -3.01 9.37 -17.83
C ALA A 115 -2.31 8.63 -18.99
N ASP A 116 -1.83 9.36 -20.00
CA ASP A 116 -1.23 8.80 -21.20
C ASP A 116 0.17 8.26 -20.88
N SER A 117 1.00 9.07 -20.20
CA SER A 117 2.31 8.69 -19.67
C SER A 117 2.22 7.52 -18.68
N ALA A 118 1.14 7.45 -17.88
CA ALA A 118 0.93 6.38 -16.92
C ALA A 118 0.59 5.03 -17.58
N SER A 119 -0.09 5.03 -18.72
CA SER A 119 -0.75 3.82 -19.24
C SER A 119 0.22 2.69 -19.58
N GLN A 120 1.33 3.00 -20.25
CA GLN A 120 2.31 2.00 -20.66
C GLN A 120 3.12 1.45 -19.47
N ASP A 121 3.53 2.31 -18.53
CA ASP A 121 4.29 1.89 -17.35
C ASP A 121 3.41 1.09 -16.38
N LEU A 122 2.15 1.50 -16.17
CA LEU A 122 1.23 0.79 -15.28
C LEU A 122 0.87 -0.60 -15.79
N ALA A 123 0.80 -0.80 -17.11
CA ALA A 123 0.44 -2.10 -17.71
C ALA A 123 1.42 -3.23 -17.37
N VAL A 124 2.67 -2.90 -17.02
CA VAL A 124 3.71 -3.89 -16.64
C VAL A 124 3.91 -4.02 -15.13
N GLN A 125 3.18 -3.24 -14.31
CA GLN A 125 3.32 -3.30 -12.86
C GLN A 125 2.60 -4.51 -12.27
N GLY A 126 3.31 -5.32 -11.50
CA GLY A 126 2.71 -6.40 -10.72
C GLY A 126 1.84 -5.88 -9.57
N MET A 127 2.29 -4.85 -8.87
CA MET A 127 1.58 -4.19 -7.77
C MET A 127 2.16 -2.79 -7.56
N ALA A 128 1.32 -1.75 -7.64
CA ALA A 128 1.73 -0.38 -7.32
C ALA A 128 0.54 0.49 -6.91
N ILE A 129 0.84 1.58 -6.22
CA ILE A 129 -0.03 2.72 -5.97
C ILE A 129 0.39 3.81 -6.94
N TYR A 130 -0.54 4.34 -7.69
CA TYR A 130 -0.27 5.41 -8.63
C TYR A 130 -0.87 6.72 -8.15
N SER A 131 -0.26 7.83 -8.54
CA SER A 131 -0.73 9.21 -8.39
C SER A 131 -0.59 9.90 -9.75
N ILE A 132 -1.70 10.18 -10.40
CA ILE A 132 -1.73 10.84 -11.71
C ILE A 132 -2.27 12.25 -11.51
N LYS A 133 -1.51 13.28 -11.92
CA LYS A 133 -2.02 14.66 -11.88
C LYS A 133 -3.27 14.77 -12.76
N THR A 134 -4.30 15.43 -12.25
CA THR A 134 -5.56 15.62 -12.98
C THR A 134 -5.81 17.09 -13.27
N ASN A 135 -6.42 17.36 -14.42
CA ASN A 135 -6.78 18.71 -14.85
C ASN A 135 -8.06 19.24 -14.17
N ALA A 136 -8.64 18.49 -13.23
CA ALA A 136 -9.92 18.82 -12.61
C ALA A 136 -9.80 20.02 -11.65
N SER A 137 -8.67 20.15 -10.98
CA SER A 137 -8.28 21.34 -10.20
C SER A 137 -6.77 21.37 -10.03
N GLU A 138 -6.19 22.56 -9.87
CA GLU A 138 -4.74 22.70 -9.63
C GLU A 138 -4.30 21.87 -8.42
N GLY A 139 -3.31 21.01 -8.63
CA GLY A 139 -2.77 20.12 -7.58
C GLY A 139 -3.68 18.96 -7.18
N SER A 140 -4.71 18.62 -7.96
CA SER A 140 -5.46 17.38 -7.74
C SER A 140 -4.79 16.18 -8.39
N HIS A 141 -4.86 15.04 -7.71
CA HIS A 141 -4.26 13.79 -8.16
C HIS A 141 -5.30 12.66 -8.09
N ASP A 142 -5.41 11.84 -9.14
CA ASP A 142 -6.08 10.55 -9.09
C ASP A 142 -5.12 9.54 -8.46
N ILE A 143 -5.38 9.20 -7.21
CA ILE A 143 -4.62 8.19 -6.47
C ILE A 143 -5.35 6.86 -6.59
N GLY A 144 -4.66 5.81 -7.04
CA GLY A 144 -5.26 4.49 -7.22
C GLY A 144 -4.27 3.37 -7.05
N ILE A 145 -4.73 2.15 -7.31
CA ILE A 145 -3.97 0.91 -7.14
C ILE A 145 -4.02 0.14 -8.44
N VAL A 146 -2.85 -0.35 -8.87
CA VAL A 146 -2.69 -1.28 -9.98
C VAL A 146 -2.19 -2.63 -9.44
N VAL A 147 -2.77 -3.72 -9.95
CA VAL A 147 -2.33 -5.09 -9.69
C VAL A 147 -2.32 -5.84 -11.03
N GLU A 148 -1.20 -6.48 -11.36
CA GLU A 148 -0.98 -7.21 -12.62
C GLU A 148 -1.42 -6.40 -13.87
N GLY A 149 -1.00 -5.14 -13.94
CA GLY A 149 -1.32 -4.22 -15.02
C GLY A 149 -2.74 -3.62 -14.99
N ILE A 150 -3.58 -4.05 -14.05
CA ILE A 150 -4.99 -3.68 -13.98
C ILE A 150 -5.21 -2.66 -12.87
N ARG A 151 -5.80 -1.50 -13.20
CA ARG A 151 -6.23 -0.51 -12.19
C ARG A 151 -7.43 -1.07 -11.41
N VAL A 152 -7.17 -1.57 -10.21
CA VAL A 152 -8.17 -2.24 -9.36
C VAL A 152 -8.94 -1.25 -8.50
N LEU A 153 -8.34 -0.15 -8.08
CA LEU A 153 -9.03 0.94 -7.38
C LEU A 153 -8.56 2.28 -7.93
N THR A 154 -9.48 3.23 -8.06
CA THR A 154 -9.20 4.61 -8.47
C THR A 154 -9.69 5.57 -7.39
N SER A 155 -9.22 6.82 -7.43
CA SER A 155 -9.75 7.93 -6.62
C SER A 155 -9.80 7.66 -5.11
N GLN A 156 -8.74 7.04 -4.58
CA GLN A 156 -8.58 6.73 -3.16
C GLN A 156 -8.38 7.98 -2.27
N GLY A 157 -8.05 9.11 -2.88
CA GLY A 157 -7.90 10.41 -2.22
C GLY A 157 -6.58 10.63 -1.50
N THR A 158 -5.97 9.60 -0.90
CA THR A 158 -4.64 9.69 -0.26
C THR A 158 -3.81 8.43 -0.49
N ILE A 159 -2.47 8.58 -0.52
CA ILE A 159 -1.53 7.44 -0.61
C ILE A 159 -1.70 6.51 0.58
N LEU A 160 -1.88 7.06 1.78
CA LEU A 160 -2.13 6.28 3.00
C LEU A 160 -3.31 5.33 2.84
N ARG A 161 -4.44 5.83 2.32
CA ARG A 161 -5.62 5.00 2.12
C ARG A 161 -5.39 3.95 1.06
N ALA A 162 -4.69 4.29 -0.02
CA ALA A 162 -4.27 3.31 -1.02
C ALA A 162 -3.36 2.21 -0.44
N CYS A 163 -2.41 2.55 0.46
CA CYS A 163 -1.61 1.56 1.20
C CYS A 163 -2.49 0.62 2.03
N CYS A 164 -3.45 1.16 2.78
CA CYS A 164 -4.40 0.36 3.56
C CYS A 164 -5.17 -0.60 2.66
N MET A 165 -5.79 -0.06 1.61
CA MET A 165 -6.62 -0.84 0.69
C MET A 165 -5.81 -1.88 -0.07
N LEU A 166 -4.55 -1.63 -0.40
CA LEU A 166 -3.67 -2.60 -1.05
C LEU A 166 -3.44 -3.83 -0.16
N ILE A 167 -3.27 -3.64 1.14
CA ILE A 167 -3.19 -4.75 2.11
C ILE A 167 -4.51 -5.51 2.14
N GLY A 168 -5.64 -4.80 2.23
CA GLY A 168 -6.97 -5.43 2.19
C GLY A 168 -7.19 -6.27 0.94
N ILE A 169 -6.83 -5.75 -0.24
CA ILE A 169 -6.91 -6.47 -1.51
C ILE A 169 -6.02 -7.72 -1.45
N ALA A 170 -4.78 -7.59 -0.98
CA ALA A 170 -3.86 -8.73 -0.90
C ALA A 170 -4.42 -9.88 -0.05
N TYR A 171 -5.18 -9.58 1.01
CA TYR A 171 -5.87 -10.60 1.81
C TYR A 171 -7.10 -11.17 1.10
N ALA A 172 -7.93 -10.30 0.52
CA ALA A 172 -9.16 -10.70 -0.15
C ALA A 172 -8.92 -11.60 -1.37
N VAL A 173 -7.77 -11.42 -2.05
CA VAL A 173 -7.42 -12.18 -3.26
C VAL A 173 -6.12 -12.99 -3.14
N ASN A 174 -5.61 -13.16 -1.92
CA ASN A 174 -4.40 -13.95 -1.62
C ASN A 174 -3.18 -13.60 -2.50
N LEU A 175 -2.87 -12.31 -2.62
CA LEU A 175 -1.73 -11.83 -3.40
C LEU A 175 -0.43 -11.96 -2.60
N ALA A 176 0.61 -12.42 -3.27
CA ALA A 176 1.97 -12.31 -2.77
C ALA A 176 2.49 -10.88 -2.93
N TYR A 177 3.17 -10.38 -1.91
CA TYR A 177 3.85 -9.09 -1.99
C TYR A 177 5.13 -9.17 -2.84
N PRO A 178 5.49 -8.09 -3.55
CA PRO A 178 6.77 -8.01 -4.24
C PRO A 178 7.95 -8.23 -3.29
N LYS A 179 8.92 -9.06 -3.70
CA LYS A 179 10.10 -9.39 -2.87
C LYS A 179 10.96 -8.16 -2.55
N GLN A 180 10.90 -7.14 -3.39
CA GLN A 180 11.65 -5.91 -3.25
C GLN A 180 11.04 -4.95 -2.20
N LEU A 181 9.83 -5.25 -1.74
CA LEU A 181 9.07 -4.46 -0.75
C LEU A 181 8.72 -5.28 0.49
N ASN A 182 9.43 -6.40 0.72
CA ASN A 182 9.10 -7.35 1.77
C ASN A 182 9.16 -6.71 3.17
N TYR A 183 10.13 -5.82 3.41
CA TYR A 183 10.28 -5.16 4.69
C TYR A 183 9.22 -4.08 4.89
N THR A 184 8.85 -3.32 3.85
CA THR A 184 7.75 -2.35 3.96
C THR A 184 6.44 -3.04 4.30
N PHE A 185 6.09 -4.11 3.58
CA PHE A 185 4.86 -4.85 3.88
C PHE A 185 4.94 -5.54 5.24
N GLU A 186 6.10 -6.06 5.65
CA GLU A 186 6.28 -6.61 7.00
C GLU A 186 6.06 -5.54 8.09
N ALA A 187 6.62 -4.34 7.90
CA ALA A 187 6.42 -3.21 8.81
C ALA A 187 4.94 -2.80 8.87
N PHE A 188 4.24 -2.76 7.73
CA PHE A 188 2.81 -2.47 7.70
C PHE A 188 1.99 -3.48 8.51
N HIS A 189 2.27 -4.77 8.36
CA HIS A 189 1.58 -5.80 9.14
C HIS A 189 1.90 -5.72 10.63
N LYS A 190 3.18 -5.70 10.99
CA LYS A 190 3.61 -5.81 12.38
C LYS A 190 3.40 -4.53 13.15
N LEU A 191 3.77 -3.38 12.57
CA LEU A 191 3.72 -2.10 13.28
C LEU A 191 2.32 -1.49 13.20
N PHE A 192 1.70 -1.48 12.02
CA PHE A 192 0.48 -0.70 11.81
C PHE A 192 -0.80 -1.53 11.97
N LEU A 193 -0.73 -2.84 11.81
CA LEU A 193 -1.88 -3.73 11.98
C LEU A 193 -1.75 -4.68 13.18
N GLU A 194 -0.57 -4.75 13.81
CA GLU A 194 -0.26 -5.67 14.92
C GLU A 194 -0.57 -7.13 14.57
N LEU A 195 -0.39 -7.50 13.29
CA LEU A 195 -0.56 -8.86 12.80
C LEU A 195 0.77 -9.58 12.88
N ASP A 196 0.83 -10.61 13.72
CA ASP A 196 1.94 -11.56 13.73
C ASP A 196 1.86 -12.42 12.47
N CYS A 197 2.94 -12.48 11.69
CA CYS A 197 2.99 -13.34 10.51
C CYS A 197 2.58 -14.78 10.84
N SER A 198 2.89 -15.29 12.04
CA SER A 198 2.54 -16.62 12.54
C SER A 198 1.03 -16.88 12.71
N LYS A 199 0.20 -15.86 12.92
CA LYS A 199 -1.27 -16.03 13.09
C LYS A 199 -2.02 -16.20 11.77
N LEU A 200 -1.42 -15.77 10.66
CA LEU A 200 -2.03 -15.81 9.32
C LEU A 200 -1.91 -17.17 8.63
N PHE A 201 -0.93 -17.98 9.04
CA PHE A 201 -0.79 -19.36 8.57
C PHE A 201 -2.00 -20.23 8.96
N VAL A 202 -2.68 -19.90 10.06
CA VAL A 202 -3.83 -20.68 10.56
C VAL A 202 -5.08 -20.48 9.70
N TYR A 203 -5.29 -19.29 9.12
CA TYR A 203 -6.49 -19.01 8.33
C TYR A 203 -6.42 -19.51 6.88
N ILE A 204 -5.21 -19.69 6.32
CA ILE A 204 -5.05 -20.22 4.96
C ILE A 204 -5.14 -21.76 4.96
N VAL A 205 -4.76 -22.43 6.06
CA VAL A 205 -4.87 -23.90 6.18
C VAL A 205 -6.32 -24.36 6.35
N ILE A 206 -7.19 -23.57 7.02
CA ILE A 206 -8.56 -24.00 7.32
C ILE A 206 -9.52 -23.91 6.10
N LYS A 207 -9.09 -23.35 4.96
CA LYS A 207 -9.96 -23.19 3.76
C LYS A 207 -9.61 -24.10 2.57
N VAL A 208 -8.71 -25.07 2.76
CA VAL A 208 -8.38 -26.09 1.74
C VAL A 208 -8.97 -27.47 2.06
N ASP A 209 -9.48 -27.69 3.27
CA ASP A 209 -10.14 -28.93 3.67
C ASP A 209 -11.65 -28.74 3.86
N LEU A 210 -12.39 -28.53 2.76
CA LEU A 210 -13.84 -28.79 2.62
C LEU A 210 -14.25 -28.81 1.15
#